data_AF-A0A946ZBF8-F1
#
_entry.id   AF-A0A946ZBF8-F1
#
_cell.length_a   1.000
_cell.length_b   1.000
_cell.length_c   1.000
_cell.angle_alpha   90.00
_cell.angle_beta   90.00
_cell.angle_gamma   90.00
#
_symmetry.space_group_name_H-M   'P 1'
#
loop_
_entity.id
_entity.type
_entity.pdbx_description
1 polymer ?
#
loop_
_entity_poly.entity_id
_entity_poly.type
_entity_poly.pdbx_seq_one_letter_code
_entity_poly.pdbx_strand_id
1 'polypeptide(L)'
;QFRGPFQVDLLDNADALTQTIGTAFVPDGMYKELRFKFHKDEDLPMANDLFDKSIFIEGTIDGTPFVFWHDTSENLDVGRSTGVEVIDGTVNFTVTFDISQFLSSFNEIDLSTATDNNQDGLIEIYPNDEDGNREMADLLKENIKATADIINK
;
A
#
# COMPACT_ATOMS: atom_id res chain seq x y z
N GLN A 1 14.57 -14.32 -6.39
CA GLN A 1 13.58 -13.80 -5.43
C GLN A 1 14.29 -12.81 -4.53
N PHE A 2 13.87 -11.56 -4.53
CA PHE A 2 14.35 -10.56 -3.58
C PHE A 2 13.48 -10.69 -2.31
N ARG A 3 14.09 -10.99 -1.16
CA ARG A 3 13.37 -11.36 0.07
C ARG A 3 13.31 -10.16 1.02
N GLY A 4 12.09 -9.77 1.39
CA GLY A 4 11.81 -8.82 2.48
C GLY A 4 11.79 -9.50 3.86
N PRO A 5 11.05 -8.95 4.84
CA PRO A 5 10.10 -7.83 4.70
C PRO A 5 10.79 -6.48 4.47
N PHE A 6 10.08 -5.58 3.78
CA PHE A 6 10.49 -4.19 3.60
C PHE A 6 9.37 -3.30 4.14
N GLN A 7 9.72 -2.36 5.00
CA GLN A 7 8.81 -1.33 5.46
C GLN A 7 9.04 -0.08 4.62
N VAL A 8 7.97 0.40 3.99
CA VAL A 8 8.01 1.53 3.07
C VAL A 8 7.14 2.63 3.67
N ASP A 9 7.77 3.74 4.02
CA ASP A 9 7.06 4.95 4.44
C ASP A 9 6.87 5.83 3.20
N LEU A 10 5.60 6.12 2.88
CA LEU A 10 5.22 6.86 1.69
C LEU A 10 4.86 8.32 1.99
N LEU A 11 4.83 8.74 3.26
CA LEU A 11 4.26 10.02 3.69
C LEU A 11 5.17 10.84 4.63
N ASP A 12 6.35 10.36 5.01
CA ASP A 12 7.26 11.12 5.87
C ASP A 12 7.74 12.44 5.21
N ASN A 13 7.65 13.53 5.99
CA ASN A 13 7.66 14.93 5.57
C ASN A 13 9.05 15.49 5.18
N ALA A 14 10.06 14.63 4.98
CA ALA A 14 11.43 15.10 4.79
C ALA A 14 11.91 15.08 3.35
N ASP A 15 11.71 14.03 2.55
CA ASP A 15 12.28 13.97 1.21
C ASP A 15 11.55 12.94 0.33
N ALA A 16 10.89 13.45 -0.71
CA ALA A 16 10.48 12.77 -1.94
C ALA A 16 10.09 11.28 -1.87
N LEU A 17 8.79 10.99 -1.99
CA LEU A 17 8.04 10.09 -2.91
C LEU A 17 8.75 8.88 -3.62
N THR A 18 9.96 8.49 -3.26
CA THR A 18 10.77 7.48 -3.92
C THR A 18 11.81 6.89 -2.95
N GLN A 19 11.52 5.69 -2.44
CA GLN A 19 12.45 4.92 -1.61
C GLN A 19 13.07 3.78 -2.42
N THR A 20 14.38 3.59 -2.30
CA THR A 20 15.03 2.38 -2.85
C THR A 20 14.82 1.22 -1.89
N ILE A 21 14.04 0.23 -2.30
CA ILE A 21 13.70 -0.96 -1.50
C ILE A 21 14.84 -2.00 -1.52
N GLY A 22 15.72 -1.93 -2.52
CA GLY A 22 17.03 -2.57 -2.51
C GLY A 22 17.50 -3.03 -3.89
N THR A 23 18.51 -3.90 -3.92
CA THR A 23 19.20 -4.32 -5.15
C THR A 23 19.23 -5.84 -5.27
N ALA A 24 18.87 -6.36 -6.44
CA ALA A 24 18.93 -7.78 -6.74
C ALA A 24 19.71 -8.04 -8.04
N PHE A 25 20.49 -9.12 -8.06
CA PHE A 25 21.08 -9.62 -9.30
C PHE A 25 20.04 -10.43 -10.07
N VAL A 26 19.78 -10.02 -11.30
CA VAL A 26 18.83 -10.68 -12.21
C VAL A 26 19.62 -11.08 -13.46
N PRO A 27 19.60 -12.37 -13.87
CA PRO A 27 20.24 -12.79 -15.12
C PRO A 27 19.68 -12.05 -16.34
N ASP A 28 20.47 -11.98 -17.40
CA ASP A 28 19.99 -11.42 -18.66
C ASP A 28 18.84 -12.26 -19.23
N GLY A 29 17.80 -11.57 -19.73
CA GLY A 29 16.65 -12.25 -20.29
C GLY A 29 15.39 -11.38 -20.36
N MET A 30 14.33 -11.99 -20.90
CA MET A 30 13.00 -11.39 -21.01
C MET A 30 12.10 -11.90 -19.88
N TYR A 31 11.64 -10.98 -19.05
CA TYR A 31 10.76 -11.25 -17.92
C TYR A 31 9.35 -10.77 -18.23
N LYS A 32 8.35 -11.49 -17.70
CA LYS A 32 6.93 -11.14 -17.93
C LYS A 32 6.47 -9.99 -17.02
N GLU A 33 6.79 -10.09 -15.74
CA GLU A 33 6.28 -9.20 -14.69
C GLU A 33 7.23 -9.21 -13.48
N LEU A 34 7.19 -8.12 -12.71
CA LEU A 34 7.75 -8.00 -11.38
C LEU A 34 6.60 -8.13 -10.37
N ARG A 35 6.69 -9.09 -9.45
CA ARG A 35 5.65 -9.31 -8.42
C ARG A 35 6.13 -8.82 -7.06
N PHE A 36 5.36 -7.93 -6.46
CA PHE A 36 5.44 -7.55 -5.05
C PHE A 36 4.34 -8.25 -4.28
N LYS A 37 4.57 -8.53 -3.01
CA LYS A 37 3.55 -9.07 -2.10
C LYS A 37 3.41 -8.13 -0.92
N PHE A 38 2.23 -7.54 -0.77
CA PHE A 38 1.83 -6.91 0.48
C PHE A 38 1.53 -8.01 1.49
N HIS A 39 2.20 -7.96 2.63
CA HIS A 39 2.00 -8.90 3.70
C HIS A 39 2.45 -8.27 5.01
N LYS A 40 1.86 -8.73 6.10
CA LYS A 40 2.32 -8.37 7.44
C LYS A 40 3.75 -8.84 7.66
N ASP A 41 4.51 -8.04 8.39
CA ASP A 41 5.82 -8.42 8.88
C ASP A 41 5.63 -9.26 10.17
N GLU A 42 6.14 -10.50 10.15
CA GLU A 42 5.97 -11.45 11.25
C GLU A 42 6.95 -11.21 12.42
N ASP A 43 7.94 -10.35 12.23
CA ASP A 43 9.04 -10.13 13.19
C ASP A 43 8.98 -8.73 13.86
N LEU A 44 7.89 -7.97 13.64
CA LEU A 44 7.72 -6.65 14.25
C LEU A 44 7.46 -6.73 15.76
N PRO A 45 8.03 -5.82 16.57
CA PRO A 45 7.63 -5.68 17.97
C PRO A 45 6.20 -5.13 18.06
N MET A 46 5.45 -5.53 19.10
CA MET A 46 4.08 -5.06 19.35
C MET A 46 3.92 -3.54 19.47
N ALA A 47 5.02 -2.82 19.75
CA ALA A 47 5.02 -1.37 19.84
C ALA A 47 5.13 -0.66 18.48
N ASN A 48 5.29 -1.40 17.38
CA ASN A 48 5.33 -0.85 16.03
C ASN A 48 3.90 -0.74 15.48
N ASP A 49 3.57 0.38 14.83
CA ASP A 49 2.23 0.62 14.31
C ASP A 49 1.81 -0.37 13.21
N LEU A 50 2.78 -0.97 12.51
CA LEU A 50 2.55 -2.05 11.54
C LEU A 50 2.49 -3.45 12.17
N PHE A 51 2.55 -3.58 13.51
CA PHE A 51 2.43 -4.89 14.16
C PHE A 51 1.09 -5.57 13.82
N ASP A 52 1.18 -6.77 13.23
CA ASP A 52 0.03 -7.53 12.69
C ASP A 52 -0.77 -6.81 11.58
N LYS A 53 -0.19 -5.79 10.95
CA LYS A 53 -0.79 -5.03 9.83
C LYS A 53 0.10 -5.13 8.61
N SER A 54 -0.49 -5.04 7.42
CA SER A 54 0.27 -4.88 6.18
C SER A 54 0.29 -3.44 5.69
N ILE A 55 -0.69 -2.62 6.11
CA ILE A 55 -0.85 -1.22 5.71
C ILE A 55 -1.36 -0.43 6.92
N PHE A 56 -0.79 0.76 7.12
CA PHE A 56 -1.17 1.69 8.17
C PHE A 56 -1.05 3.12 7.63
N ILE A 57 -2.08 3.94 7.85
CA ILE A 57 -2.16 5.32 7.37
C ILE A 57 -2.82 6.17 8.46
N GLU A 58 -2.21 7.30 8.75
CA GLU A 58 -2.75 8.33 9.63
C GLU A 58 -2.91 9.65 8.89
N GLY A 59 -3.88 10.44 9.30
CA GLY A 59 -4.08 11.77 8.75
C GLY A 59 -5.27 12.48 9.39
N THR A 60 -5.90 13.37 8.62
CA THR A 60 -7.11 14.08 9.06
C THR A 60 -8.19 14.08 7.98
N ILE A 61 -9.44 13.82 8.36
CA ILE A 61 -10.64 14.01 7.55
C ILE A 61 -11.40 15.20 8.14
N ASP A 62 -11.56 16.27 7.36
CA ASP A 62 -12.22 17.52 7.78
C ASP A 62 -11.72 18.10 9.13
N GLY A 63 -10.44 17.86 9.44
CA GLY A 63 -9.79 18.31 10.67
C GLY A 63 -9.88 17.34 11.85
N THR A 64 -10.64 16.26 11.74
CA THR A 64 -10.67 15.17 12.71
C THR A 64 -9.57 14.16 12.38
N PRO A 65 -8.73 13.74 13.34
CA PRO A 65 -7.75 12.67 13.13
C PRO A 65 -8.45 11.40 12.62
N PHE A 66 -7.81 10.68 11.71
CA PHE A 66 -8.25 9.35 11.31
C PHE A 66 -7.08 8.37 11.27
N VAL A 67 -7.42 7.09 11.46
CA VAL A 67 -6.52 5.96 11.26
C VAL A 67 -7.17 4.97 10.29
N PHE A 68 -6.39 4.55 9.29
CA PHE A 68 -6.74 3.43 8.43
C PHE A 68 -5.69 2.33 8.59
N TRP A 69 -6.14 1.08 8.72
CA TRP A 69 -5.25 -0.06 8.60
C TRP A 69 -5.94 -1.30 8.03
N HIS A 70 -5.13 -2.18 7.44
CA HIS A 70 -5.57 -3.52 7.04
C HIS A 70 -4.41 -4.53 7.18
N ASP A 71 -4.76 -5.80 7.39
CA ASP A 71 -3.85 -6.96 7.42
C ASP A 71 -3.82 -7.74 6.09
N THR A 72 -4.13 -7.07 4.98
CA THR A 72 -4.34 -7.70 3.68
C THR A 72 -3.08 -8.41 3.17
N SER A 73 -3.28 -9.47 2.37
CA SER A 73 -2.21 -10.25 1.77
C SER A 73 -2.39 -10.33 0.24
N GLU A 74 -2.03 -9.25 -0.45
CA GLU A 74 -2.26 -9.10 -1.90
C GLU A 74 -0.95 -9.12 -2.69
N ASN A 75 -1.01 -9.55 -3.94
CA ASN A 75 0.10 -9.41 -4.87
C ASN A 75 -0.10 -8.16 -5.72
N LEU A 76 0.98 -7.41 -5.94
CA LEU A 76 1.08 -6.31 -6.88
C LEU A 76 1.97 -6.77 -8.03
N ASP A 77 1.35 -7.04 -9.17
CA ASP A 77 2.04 -7.48 -10.38
C ASP A 77 2.28 -6.28 -11.30
N VAL A 78 3.54 -5.87 -11.40
CA VAL A 78 4.01 -4.77 -12.25
C VAL A 78 4.64 -5.37 -13.50
N GLY A 79 3.89 -5.41 -14.59
CA GLY A 79 4.33 -5.90 -15.89
C GLY A 79 4.25 -4.84 -16.98
N ARG A 80 4.89 -5.11 -18.11
CA ARG A 80 4.68 -4.39 -19.37
C ARG A 80 4.09 -5.36 -20.38
N SER A 81 3.22 -4.89 -21.27
CA SER A 81 2.68 -5.70 -22.36
C SER A 81 3.78 -6.33 -23.25
N THR A 82 4.96 -5.70 -23.30
CA THR A 82 6.15 -6.15 -24.03
C THR A 82 7.10 -7.03 -23.21
N GLY A 83 6.85 -7.23 -21.91
CA GLY A 83 7.81 -7.77 -20.96
C GLY A 83 8.88 -6.76 -20.55
N VAL A 84 9.78 -7.19 -19.67
CA VAL A 84 10.92 -6.42 -19.16
C VAL A 84 12.22 -7.12 -19.56
N GLU A 85 13.03 -6.43 -20.35
CA GLU A 85 14.35 -6.91 -20.77
C GLU A 85 15.40 -6.53 -19.72
N VAL A 86 16.24 -7.50 -19.35
CA VAL A 86 17.42 -7.30 -18.50
C VAL A 86 18.67 -7.56 -19.35
N ILE A 87 19.54 -6.56 -19.41
CA ILE A 87 20.81 -6.59 -20.15
C ILE A 87 21.93 -6.20 -19.18
N ASP A 88 23.08 -6.89 -19.25
CA ASP A 88 24.25 -6.66 -18.40
C ASP A 88 23.93 -6.76 -16.90
N GLY A 89 23.01 -7.66 -16.55
CA GLY A 89 22.61 -7.99 -15.18
C GLY A 89 21.96 -6.82 -14.41
N THR A 90 21.61 -5.73 -15.08
CA THR A 90 21.14 -4.49 -14.44
C THR A 90 19.81 -4.05 -15.03
N VAL A 91 18.83 -3.78 -14.16
CA VAL A 91 17.55 -3.17 -14.52
C VAL A 91 17.09 -2.28 -13.37
N ASN A 92 16.74 -1.03 -13.69
CA ASN A 92 16.19 -0.11 -12.72
C ASN A 92 14.67 -0.18 -12.78
N PHE A 93 14.05 -0.57 -11.66
CA PHE A 93 12.61 -0.52 -11.50
C PHE A 93 12.24 0.61 -10.54
N THR A 94 11.33 1.46 -11.00
CA THR A 94 10.69 2.47 -10.16
C THR A 94 9.22 2.09 -10.08
N VAL A 95 8.74 1.88 -8.86
CA VAL A 95 7.31 1.74 -8.56
C VAL A 95 6.85 3.06 -8.00
N THR A 96 5.86 3.67 -8.64
CA THR A 96 5.23 4.90 -8.18
C THR A 96 3.94 4.55 -7.46
N PHE A 97 3.81 4.98 -6.21
CA PHE A 97 2.57 4.89 -5.46
C PHE A 97 1.85 6.24 -5.52
N ASP A 98 0.70 6.28 -6.15
CA ASP A 98 -0.19 7.43 -6.14
C ASP A 98 -1.23 7.24 -5.04
N ILE A 99 -0.96 7.83 -3.86
CA ILE A 99 -1.84 7.73 -2.68
C ILE A 99 -3.21 8.35 -2.96
N SER A 100 -3.28 9.40 -3.79
CA SER A 100 -4.57 9.99 -4.17
C SER A 100 -5.41 8.99 -4.96
N GLN A 101 -4.80 8.24 -5.90
CA GLN A 101 -5.51 7.16 -6.60
C GLN A 101 -5.88 6.00 -5.66
N PHE A 102 -5.06 5.67 -4.68
CA PHE A 102 -5.42 4.64 -3.70
C PHE A 102 -6.67 5.06 -2.89
N LEU A 103 -6.73 6.32 -2.44
CA LEU A 103 -7.86 6.83 -1.66
C LEU A 103 -9.12 7.08 -2.51
N SER A 104 -8.99 7.28 -3.83
CA SER A 104 -10.11 7.76 -4.66
C SER A 104 -10.45 6.93 -5.91
N SER A 105 -9.64 5.95 -6.31
CA SER A 105 -9.81 5.26 -7.60
C SER A 105 -10.57 3.94 -7.48
N PHE A 106 -11.24 3.53 -8.56
CA PHE A 106 -11.99 2.26 -8.69
C PHE A 106 -13.32 2.18 -7.94
N ASN A 107 -13.30 2.37 -6.62
CA ASN A 107 -14.49 2.69 -5.84
C ASN A 107 -14.41 4.19 -5.54
N GLU A 108 -15.43 4.96 -5.91
CA GLU A 108 -15.51 6.38 -5.55
C GLU A 108 -15.72 6.45 -4.03
N ILE A 109 -14.62 6.46 -3.26
CA ILE A 109 -14.65 6.49 -1.79
C ILE A 109 -14.67 7.94 -1.37
N ASP A 110 -15.80 8.34 -0.80
CA ASP A 110 -15.93 9.64 -0.15
C ASP A 110 -15.55 9.51 1.34
N LEU A 111 -14.28 9.80 1.65
CA LEU A 111 -13.78 9.77 3.03
C LEU A 111 -14.52 10.75 3.94
N SER A 112 -15.18 11.80 3.42
CA SER A 112 -15.98 12.73 4.24
C SER A 112 -17.21 12.07 4.88
N THR A 113 -17.57 10.87 4.42
CA THR A 113 -18.66 10.08 5.00
C THR A 113 -18.24 9.20 6.18
N ALA A 114 -16.93 9.13 6.48
CA ALA A 114 -16.43 8.38 7.62
C ALA A 114 -16.92 9.02 8.93
N THR A 115 -17.31 8.17 9.88
CA THR A 115 -17.91 8.62 11.14
C THR A 115 -17.01 8.29 12.33
N ASP A 116 -17.03 9.14 13.34
CA ASP A 116 -16.58 8.87 14.71
C ASP A 116 -17.85 8.57 15.54
N ASN A 117 -18.29 7.31 15.52
CA ASN A 117 -19.54 6.90 16.16
C ASN A 117 -19.36 6.61 17.66
N ASN A 118 -18.15 6.25 18.10
CA ASN A 118 -17.86 6.09 19.52
C ASN A 118 -17.57 7.43 20.24
N GLN A 119 -17.34 8.51 19.48
CA GLN A 119 -17.11 9.89 19.91
C GLN A 119 -15.82 10.09 20.72
N ASP A 120 -14.77 9.32 20.42
CA ASP A 120 -13.49 9.42 21.10
C ASP A 120 -12.53 10.47 20.48
N GLY A 121 -12.93 11.06 19.34
CA GLY A 121 -12.17 12.06 18.62
C GLY A 121 -11.19 11.51 17.57
N LEU A 122 -11.24 10.20 17.29
CA LEU A 122 -10.50 9.52 16.25
C LEU A 122 -11.48 8.81 15.31
N ILE A 123 -11.37 9.06 14.01
CA ILE A 123 -12.11 8.28 13.00
C ILE A 123 -11.33 7.00 12.71
N GLU A 124 -11.99 5.86 12.89
CA GLU A 124 -11.39 4.54 12.83
C GLU A 124 -11.87 3.79 11.59
N ILE A 125 -10.96 3.52 10.65
CA ILE A 125 -11.30 2.87 9.36
C ILE A 125 -10.50 1.57 9.24
N TYR A 126 -11.01 0.49 9.83
CA TYR A 126 -10.33 -0.81 9.80
C TYR A 126 -11.29 -2.00 10.02
N PRO A 127 -10.93 -3.26 9.71
CA PRO A 127 -11.90 -4.38 9.64
C PRO A 127 -12.78 -4.65 10.87
N ASN A 128 -12.36 -4.21 12.06
CA ASN A 128 -13.07 -4.40 13.33
C ASN A 128 -13.18 -3.07 14.11
N ASP A 129 -13.37 -1.95 13.42
CA ASP A 129 -13.50 -0.63 14.03
C ASP A 129 -14.77 -0.49 14.90
N GLU A 130 -14.72 0.41 15.89
CA GLU A 130 -15.85 0.72 16.76
C GLU A 130 -16.79 1.76 16.14
N ASP A 131 -16.34 2.41 15.07
CA ASP A 131 -16.99 3.52 14.40
C ASP A 131 -18.00 3.14 13.31
N GLY A 132 -18.03 1.89 12.87
CA GLY A 132 -18.87 1.43 11.76
C GLY A 132 -18.33 1.73 10.36
N ASN A 133 -17.06 2.08 10.18
CA ASN A 133 -16.43 2.37 8.89
C ASN A 133 -15.90 1.14 8.13
N ARG A 134 -16.19 -0.08 8.59
CA ARG A 134 -15.69 -1.33 7.98
C ARG A 134 -15.89 -1.44 6.46
N GLU A 135 -17.04 -1.02 5.94
CA GLU A 135 -17.29 -1.05 4.48
C GLU A 135 -16.29 -0.16 3.72
N MET A 136 -15.95 1.00 4.29
CA MET A 136 -14.94 1.89 3.74
C MET A 136 -13.54 1.25 3.81
N ALA A 137 -13.23 0.53 4.88
CA ALA A 137 -11.96 -0.20 5.01
C ALA A 137 -11.82 -1.28 3.92
N ASP A 138 -12.89 -2.03 3.62
CA ASP A 138 -12.93 -3.02 2.56
C ASP A 138 -12.77 -2.39 1.17
N LEU A 139 -13.45 -1.26 0.91
CA LEU A 139 -13.33 -0.53 -0.36
C LEU A 139 -11.91 0.02 -0.57
N LEU A 140 -11.30 0.59 0.47
CA LEU A 140 -9.90 1.05 0.42
C LEU A 140 -8.97 -0.12 0.10
N LYS A 141 -9.14 -1.27 0.77
CA LYS A 141 -8.37 -2.47 0.47
C LYS A 141 -8.51 -2.92 -1.00
N GLU A 142 -9.71 -2.88 -1.58
CA GLU A 142 -9.89 -3.20 -3.00
C GLU A 142 -9.28 -2.13 -3.94
N ASN A 143 -9.27 -0.85 -3.55
CA ASN A 143 -8.57 0.19 -4.32
C ASN A 143 -7.05 -0.08 -4.40
N ILE A 144 -6.41 -0.56 -3.32
CA ILE A 144 -4.97 -0.93 -3.31
C ILE A 144 -4.70 -1.97 -4.37
N LYS A 145 -5.55 -2.98 -4.41
CA LYS A 145 -5.48 -4.09 -5.35
C LYS A 145 -5.72 -3.61 -6.79
N ALA A 146 -6.67 -2.70 -7.01
CA ALA A 146 -6.95 -2.17 -8.33
C ALA A 146 -5.85 -1.23 -8.85
N THR A 147 -5.32 -0.33 -8.02
CA THR A 147 -4.18 0.53 -8.39
C THR A 147 -2.96 -0.32 -8.71
N ALA A 148 -2.79 -1.45 -8.02
CA ALA A 148 -1.75 -2.41 -8.33
C ALA A 148 -1.88 -3.02 -9.73
N ASP A 149 -3.11 -3.30 -10.19
CA ASP A 149 -3.37 -3.85 -11.52
C ASP A 149 -3.21 -2.82 -12.65
N ILE A 150 -3.44 -1.53 -12.38
CA ILE A 150 -3.41 -0.45 -13.39
C ILE A 150 -2.00 -0.17 -13.94
N ILE A 151 -0.95 -0.52 -13.20
CA ILE A 151 0.45 -0.38 -13.67
C ILE A 151 0.74 -1.30 -14.88
N ASN A 152 -0.15 -2.24 -15.20
CA ASN A 152 -0.03 -3.15 -16.36
C ASN A 152 -0.46 -2.57 -17.73
N LYS A 153 -0.75 -1.27 -17.85
CA LYS A 153 -1.11 -0.65 -19.15
C LYS A 153 0.05 0.07 -19.83
#